data_AF-A0A1J5SYB8-F1
#
_entry.id   AF-A0A1J5SYB8-F1
#
_cell.length_a   1.000
_cell.length_b   1.000
_cell.length_c   1.000
_cell.angle_alpha   90.00
_cell.angle_beta   90.00
_cell.angle_gamma   90.00
#
_symmetry.space_group_name_H-M   'P 1'
#
loop_
_entity.id
_entity.type
_entity.pdbx_description
1 polymer ?
#
loop_
_entity_poly.entity_id
_entity_poly.type
_entity_poly.pdbx_seq_one_letter_code
_entity_poly.pdbx_strand_id
1 'polypeptide(L)'
;MTHNEIIQNLSQSFPQFPLKDIDLTVRVILDKLSHTLAQGGRVEIRGFGSFALNHRPPRKGRNPKTGATVMIPAKYVPHFKPGKELRERVDYR
;
A
#
# COMPACT_ATOMS: atom_id res chain seq x y z
N MET A 1 13.74 -4.04 2.42
CA MET A 1 12.66 -4.95 2.82
C MET A 1 11.74 -5.23 1.64
N THR A 2 12.00 -6.33 0.92
CA THR A 2 11.17 -6.90 -0.14
C THR A 2 10.11 -7.87 0.42
N HIS A 3 9.16 -8.32 -0.41
CA HIS A 3 8.19 -9.36 -0.01
C HIS A 3 8.88 -10.63 0.51
N ASN A 4 9.94 -11.09 -0.17
CA ASN A 4 10.69 -12.26 0.28
C ASN A 4 11.43 -11.99 1.60
N GLU A 5 12.01 -10.80 1.78
CA GLU A 5 12.65 -10.43 3.04
C GLU A 5 11.66 -10.39 4.21
N ILE A 6 10.41 -9.95 3.99
CA ILE A 6 9.35 -10.03 5.03
C ILE A 6 9.12 -11.47 5.46
N ILE A 7 8.96 -12.39 4.50
CA ILE A 7 8.71 -13.81 4.78
C ILE A 7 9.87 -14.44 5.55
N GLN A 8 11.11 -14.18 5.12
CA GLN A 8 12.30 -14.69 5.81
C GLN A 8 12.40 -14.16 7.24
N ASN A 9 12.22 -12.85 7.43
CA ASN A 9 12.28 -12.23 8.76
C ASN A 9 11.18 -12.78 9.70
N LEU A 10 9.96 -12.98 9.18
CA LEU A 10 8.86 -13.60 9.96
C LEU A 10 9.15 -15.05 10.28
N SER A 11 9.68 -15.83 9.34
CA SER A 11 10.03 -17.24 9.57
C SER A 11 11.11 -17.41 10.63
N GLN A 12 12.09 -16.50 10.69
CA GLN A 12 13.11 -16.49 11.74
C GLN A 12 12.53 -16.10 13.11
N SER A 13 11.59 -15.15 13.13
CA SER A 13 10.97 -14.67 14.36
C SER A 13 9.96 -15.66 14.95
N PHE A 14 9.34 -16.48 14.09
CA PHE A 14 8.31 -17.44 14.45
C PHE A 14 8.60 -18.84 13.89
N PRO A 15 9.65 -19.52 14.37
CA PRO A 15 10.09 -20.82 13.85
C PRO A 15 9.07 -21.95 14.06
N GLN A 16 8.07 -21.74 14.94
CA GLN A 16 6.98 -22.69 15.17
C GLN A 16 5.97 -22.77 14.00
N PHE A 17 5.96 -21.79 13.10
CA PHE A 17 5.04 -21.80 11.95
C PHE A 17 5.75 -22.30 10.68
N PRO A 18 5.11 -23.18 9.89
CA PRO A 18 5.64 -23.59 8.59
C PRO A 18 5.85 -22.39 7.66
N LEU A 19 6.97 -22.38 6.92
CA LEU A 19 7.29 -21.31 5.97
C LEU A 19 6.17 -21.05 4.96
N LYS A 20 5.50 -22.13 4.51
CA LYS A 20 4.37 -22.05 3.58
C LYS A 20 3.20 -21.26 4.14
N ASP A 21 2.91 -21.41 5.43
CA ASP A 21 1.78 -20.73 6.09
C ASP A 21 2.11 -19.24 6.30
N ILE A 22 3.37 -18.91 6.57
CA ILE A 22 3.86 -17.53 6.65
C ILE A 22 3.74 -16.85 5.27
N ASP A 23 4.26 -17.48 4.21
CA ASP A 23 4.15 -16.96 2.83
C ASP A 23 2.68 -16.75 2.43
N LEU A 24 1.84 -17.75 2.68
CA LEU A 24 0.41 -17.66 2.38
C LEU A 24 -0.24 -16.50 3.14
N THR A 25 0.05 -16.36 4.43
CA THR A 25 -0.53 -15.30 5.27
C THR A 25 -0.16 -13.91 4.76
N VAL A 26 1.12 -13.67 4.44
CA VAL A 26 1.57 -12.38 3.90
C VAL A 26 0.85 -12.06 2.58
N ARG A 27 0.75 -13.04 1.67
CA ARG A 27 0.04 -12.87 0.39
C ARG A 27 -1.44 -12.54 0.61
N VAL A 28 -2.13 -13.26 1.48
CA VAL A 28 -3.55 -13.04 1.77
C VAL A 28 -3.80 -11.66 2.36
N ILE A 29 -2.92 -11.16 3.24
CA ILE A 29 -3.03 -9.80 3.78
C ILE A 29 -2.93 -8.77 2.66
N LEU A 30 -1.91 -8.86 1.79
CA LEU A 30 -1.72 -7.93 0.68
C LEU A 30 -2.87 -7.98 -0.34
N ASP A 31 -3.39 -9.17 -0.61
CA ASP A 31 -4.55 -9.37 -1.48
C ASP A 31 -5.80 -8.70 -0.88
N LYS A 32 -6.10 -8.93 0.40
CA LYS A 32 -7.26 -8.31 1.06
C LYS A 32 -7.18 -6.80 1.15
N LEU A 33 -5.98 -6.24 1.37
CA LEU A 33 -5.76 -4.79 1.29
C LEU A 33 -6.11 -4.27 -0.11
N SER A 34 -5.58 -4.91 -1.15
CA SER A 34 -5.77 -4.53 -2.55
C SER A 34 -7.23 -4.63 -2.97
N HIS A 35 -7.89 -5.73 -2.62
CA HIS A 35 -9.31 -5.98 -2.91
C HIS A 35 -10.22 -4.93 -2.24
N THR A 36 -9.96 -4.59 -0.98
CA THR A 36 -10.73 -3.58 -0.25
C THR A 36 -10.64 -2.22 -0.94
N LEU A 37 -9.44 -1.81 -1.38
CA LEU A 37 -9.25 -0.55 -2.11
C LEU A 37 -9.89 -0.60 -3.50
N ALA A 38 -9.83 -1.72 -4.20
CA ALA A 38 -10.47 -1.88 -5.51
C ALA A 38 -12.00 -1.71 -5.45
N GLN A 39 -12.61 -2.03 -4.31
CA GLN A 39 -14.04 -1.86 -4.05
C GLN A 39 -14.42 -0.45 -3.56
N GLY A 40 -13.47 0.48 -3.48
CA GLY A 40 -13.73 1.82 -2.95
C GLY A 40 -13.67 1.93 -1.43
N GLY A 41 -13.28 0.84 -0.75
CA GLY A 41 -13.17 0.79 0.70
C GLY A 41 -11.94 1.52 1.25
N ARG A 42 -11.84 1.51 2.57
CA ARG A 42 -10.70 2.02 3.34
C ARG A 42 -10.16 0.92 4.23
N VAL A 43 -8.84 0.86 4.38
CA VAL A 43 -8.17 -0.02 5.33
C VAL A 43 -7.51 0.83 6.41
N GLU A 44 -7.68 0.45 7.67
CA GLU A 44 -7.00 1.07 8.79
C GLU A 44 -6.26 0.02 9.62
N ILE A 45 -4.98 0.27 9.87
CA ILE A 45 -4.12 -0.53 10.73
C ILE A 45 -3.64 0.40 11.84
N ARG A 46 -4.26 0.28 13.03
CA ARG A 46 -3.95 1.15 14.18
C ARG A 46 -2.44 1.11 14.49
N GLY A 47 -1.87 2.27 14.79
CA GLY A 47 -0.43 2.44 14.98
C GLY A 47 0.35 2.61 13.67
N PHE A 48 0.04 1.83 12.65
CA PHE A 48 0.75 1.87 11.36
C PHE A 48 0.26 2.97 10.42
N GLY A 49 -1.04 3.03 10.15
CA GLY A 49 -1.63 4.02 9.25
C GLY A 49 -2.93 3.56 8.59
N SER A 50 -3.36 4.30 7.57
CA SER A 50 -4.59 4.01 6.82
C SER A 50 -4.38 4.15 5.31
N PHE A 51 -5.03 3.30 4.54
CA PHE A 51 -5.10 3.33 3.09
C PHE A 51 -6.51 3.74 2.68
N ALA A 52 -6.62 4.76 1.83
CA ALA A 52 -7.87 5.24 1.26
C ALA A 52 -7.68 5.59 -0.22
N LEU A 53 -8.77 5.90 -0.90
CA LEU A 53 -8.74 6.39 -2.27
C LEU A 53 -8.90 7.91 -2.31
N ASN A 54 -8.03 8.58 -3.07
CA ASN A 54 -8.18 9.99 -3.41
C ASN A 54 -8.79 10.12 -4.81
N HIS A 55 -9.92 10.83 -4.90
CA HIS A 55 -10.50 11.20 -6.19
C HIS A 55 -9.62 12.26 -6.89
N ARG A 56 -9.33 12.04 -8.17
CA ARG A 56 -8.64 13.00 -9.03
C ARG A 56 -9.61 13.42 -10.14
N PRO A 57 -10.02 14.70 -10.20
CA PRO A 57 -10.90 15.18 -11.25
C PRO A 57 -10.21 15.10 -12.63
N PRO A 58 -10.99 15.09 -13.73
CA PRO A 58 -10.42 15.08 -15.07
C PRO A 58 -9.63 16.37 -15.30
N ARG A 59 -8.53 16.29 -16.05
CA ARG A 59 -7.67 17.45 -16.32
C ARG A 59 -6.96 17.33 -17.67
N LYS A 60 -6.49 18.45 -18.20
CA LYS A 60 -5.57 18.47 -19.34
C LYS A 60 -4.15 18.18 -18.84
N GLY A 61 -3.52 17.16 -19.38
CA GLY A 61 -2.10 16.85 -19.19
C GLY A 61 -1.29 17.12 -20.44
N ARG A 62 0.02 16.87 -20.37
CA ARG A 62 0.91 16.90 -21.52
C ARG A 62 1.65 15.57 -21.63
N ASN A 63 1.84 15.09 -22.85
CA ASN A 63 2.73 13.96 -23.12
C ASN A 63 4.17 14.42 -22.82
N PRO A 64 4.89 13.78 -21.87
CA PRO A 64 6.24 14.21 -21.50
C PRO A 64 7.27 14.05 -22.63
N LYS A 65 7.00 13.20 -23.63
CA LYS A 65 7.89 13.00 -24.79
C LYS A 65 7.66 14.01 -25.92
N THR A 66 6.41 14.43 -26.15
CA THR A 66 6.04 15.25 -27.34
C THR A 66 5.48 16.63 -27.02
N GLY A 67 5.15 16.91 -25.76
CA GLY A 67 4.51 18.16 -25.34
C GLY A 67 3.02 18.30 -25.72
N ALA A 68 2.48 17.37 -26.52
CA ALA A 68 1.08 17.39 -26.95
C ALA A 68 0.12 17.36 -25.75
N THR A 69 -0.95 18.16 -25.84
CA THR A 69 -1.98 18.21 -24.79
C THR A 69 -2.90 17.00 -24.91
N VAL A 70 -3.14 16.31 -23.80
CA VAL A 70 -4.00 15.11 -23.74
C VAL A 70 -5.02 15.25 -22.61
N MET A 71 -6.24 14.75 -22.84
CA MET A 71 -7.28 14.68 -21.80
C MET A 71 -7.00 13.49 -20.87
N ILE A 72 -6.93 13.74 -19.57
CA ILE A 72 -6.79 12.70 -18.54
C ILE A 72 -8.16 12.56 -17.86
N PRO A 73 -8.80 11.38 -17.92
CA PRO A 73 -10.09 11.16 -17.27
C PRO A 73 -9.99 11.20 -15.75
N ALA A 74 -11.13 11.39 -15.10
CA ALA A 74 -11.23 11.26 -13.65
C ALA A 74 -10.82 9.86 -13.21
N LYS A 75 -10.16 9.75 -12.05
CA LYS A 75 -9.80 8.45 -11.47
C LYS A 75 -9.61 8.52 -9.97
N TYR A 76 -9.69 7.38 -9.32
CA TYR A 76 -9.22 7.22 -7.96
C TYR A 76 -7.77 6.75 -7.94
N VAL A 77 -7.02 7.20 -6.94
CA VAL A 77 -5.65 6.73 -6.68
C VAL A 77 -5.51 6.32 -5.22
N PRO A 78 -4.83 5.20 -4.91
CA PRO A 78 -4.52 4.86 -3.53
C PRO A 78 -3.70 5.95 -2.85
N HIS A 79 -3.98 6.17 -1.56
CA HIS A 79 -3.27 7.10 -0.71
C HIS A 79 -3.07 6.47 0.66
N PHE A 80 -1.83 6.46 1.13
CA PHE A 80 -1.48 6.03 2.48
C PHE A 80 -1.27 7.23 3.38
N LYS A 81 -1.92 7.22 4.55
CA LYS A 81 -1.70 8.18 5.63
C LYS A 81 -1.01 7.47 6.81
N PRO A 82 0.27 7.79 7.10
CA PRO A 82 0.99 7.23 8.24
C PRO A 82 0.29 7.50 9.58
N GLY A 83 0.29 6.49 10.44
CA GLY A 83 -0.19 6.59 11.82
C GLY A 83 0.69 7.49 12.69
N LYS A 84 0.26 7.76 13.92
CA LYS A 84 1.08 8.52 14.89
C LYS A 84 2.37 7.75 15.22
N GLU A 85 2.23 6.50 15.64
CA GLU A 85 3.35 5.65 16.07
C GLU A 85 4.37 5.44 14.94
N LEU A 86 3.93 5.17 13.71
CA LEU A 86 4.84 5.09 12.56
C LEU A 86 5.61 6.40 12.35
N ARG A 87 4.94 7.56 12.43
CA ARG A 87 5.61 8.87 12.26
C ARG A 87 6.64 9.13 13.35
N GLU A 88 6.32 8.80 14.60
CA GLU A 88 7.23 8.98 15.73
C GLU A 88 8.46 8.07 15.62
N ARG A 89 8.28 6.81 15.19
CA ARG A 89 9.39 5.84 15.02
C ARG A 89 10.40 6.23 13.94
N VAL A 90 10.00 7.06 12.97
CA VAL A 90 10.86 7.48 11.85
C VAL A 90 11.34 8.94 11.94
N ASP A 91 10.88 9.70 12.95
CA ASP A 91 11.37 11.06 13.22
C ASP A 91 12.70 10.98 13.97
N TYR A 92 13.79 10.70 13.24
CA TYR A 92 15.16 10.70 13.76
C TYR A 92 15.63 12.14 13.97
N ARG A 93 15.24 12.76 15.08
CA ARG A 93 15.84 14.01 15.54
C ARG A 93 17.23 13.78 16.11
#